data_AF-A0AAV0JD63-F1
#
_entry.id   AF-A0AAV0JD63-F1
#
_cell.length_a   1.000
_cell.length_b   1.000
_cell.length_c   1.000
_cell.angle_alpha   90.00
_cell.angle_beta   90.00
_cell.angle_gamma   90.00
#
_symmetry.space_group_name_H-M   'P 1'
#
loop_
_entity.id
_entity.type
_entity.pdbx_description
1 polymer ?
#
loop_
_entity_poly.entity_id
_entity_poly.type
_entity_poly.pdbx_seq_one_letter_code
_entity_poly.pdbx_strand_id
1 'polypeptide(L)'
;MKFGEAFREYLHGDQEKFLDKCSHVEYKRLKKVLKRCRRSSLGSQEVCRDSLEEQEEDRDQENRLFECVVCDQMFFSELMKEVSDIAGCFNTKARRLLHLHVAKGMQGYVLWFRQCFRDDKLAMAEEGRMLMEYVTMNAIAIRKILKKYDKVHSSVNGNVFKSKMRAEHIELLQSPWLIELGALFLNINGVDGGRFSEFCGNFSCDLDASEPVMRLTLPNSVTIDYSLTCAICLDTVFNPYALSCGHLFCKSCACSAAFVPIFLGLKEATPDSKCSICREAGVYQNAVHMMELDLLLKQRCKENWKERMVAERALIVKQTKEYWDMQTKYAIGY
;
A
#
# COMPACT_ATOMS: atom_id res chain seq x y z
N MET A 1 -24.35 -9.17 12.07
CA MET A 1 -23.52 -10.39 11.87
C MET A 1 -23.81 -10.84 10.44
N LYS A 2 -22.84 -10.96 9.51
CA LYS A 2 -22.37 -12.24 8.95
C LYS A 2 -21.01 -12.15 8.20
N PHE A 3 -20.19 -11.11 8.44
CA PHE A 3 -18.91 -10.95 7.71
C PHE A 3 -17.98 -12.17 7.76
N GLY A 4 -17.96 -12.92 8.88
CA GLY A 4 -17.13 -14.12 8.97
C GLY A 4 -17.64 -15.33 8.19
N GLU A 5 -18.89 -15.31 7.73
CA GLU A 5 -19.46 -16.28 6.78
C GLU A 5 -19.15 -15.81 5.37
N ALA A 6 -19.45 -14.55 5.04
CA ALA A 6 -19.12 -13.95 3.74
C ALA A 6 -17.61 -14.03 3.40
N PHE A 7 -16.72 -13.80 4.37
CA PHE A 7 -15.27 -13.94 4.16
C PHE A 7 -14.86 -15.40 3.92
N ARG A 8 -15.57 -16.36 4.50
CA ARG A 8 -15.32 -17.79 4.25
C ARG A 8 -15.86 -18.20 2.87
N GLU A 9 -17.05 -17.74 2.51
CA GLU A 9 -17.64 -17.97 1.19
C GLU A 9 -16.74 -17.39 0.10
N TYR A 10 -16.16 -16.22 0.32
CA TYR A 10 -15.13 -15.63 -0.55
C TYR A 10 -13.92 -16.57 -0.73
N LEU A 11 -13.36 -17.10 0.37
CA LEU A 11 -12.18 -17.96 0.31
C LEU A 11 -12.42 -19.31 -0.40
N HIS A 12 -13.63 -19.87 -0.28
CA HIS A 12 -14.02 -21.15 -0.89
C HIS A 12 -14.93 -20.99 -2.13
N GLY A 13 -15.01 -19.79 -2.67
CA GLY A 13 -15.79 -19.49 -3.88
C GLY A 13 -15.02 -19.84 -5.15
N ASP A 14 -15.43 -19.24 -6.26
CA ASP A 14 -14.84 -19.47 -7.59
C ASP A 14 -13.33 -19.15 -7.67
N GLN A 15 -12.80 -18.40 -6.69
CA GLN A 15 -11.40 -18.00 -6.58
C GLN A 15 -10.53 -18.96 -5.76
N GLU A 16 -11.06 -20.08 -5.25
CA GLU A 16 -10.33 -21.00 -4.36
C GLU A 16 -8.99 -21.47 -4.98
N LYS A 17 -8.96 -21.82 -6.26
CA LYS A 17 -7.72 -22.22 -6.97
C LYS A 17 -6.68 -21.10 -7.04
N PHE A 18 -7.11 -19.84 -7.11
CA PHE A 18 -6.22 -18.69 -7.12
C PHE A 18 -5.64 -18.41 -5.72
N LEU A 19 -6.46 -18.63 -4.70
CA LEU A 19 -6.19 -18.37 -3.29
C LEU A 19 -5.48 -19.51 -2.57
N ASP A 20 -5.47 -20.73 -3.10
CA ASP A 20 -4.82 -21.91 -2.52
C ASP A 20 -3.31 -21.69 -2.23
N LYS A 21 -2.67 -20.81 -3.00
CA LYS A 21 -1.25 -20.42 -2.80
C LYS A 21 -1.07 -19.09 -2.06
N CYS A 22 -2.15 -18.50 -1.54
CA CYS A 22 -2.16 -17.21 -0.87
C CYS A 22 -2.46 -17.36 0.62
N SER A 23 -1.62 -16.78 1.47
CA SER A 23 -1.95 -16.59 2.88
C SER A 23 -3.19 -15.69 3.02
N HIS A 24 -3.97 -15.85 4.08
CA HIS A 24 -5.14 -15.02 4.32
C HIS A 24 -5.38 -14.88 5.82
N VAL A 25 -6.18 -13.89 6.20
CA VAL A 25 -6.49 -13.65 7.61
C VAL A 25 -7.27 -14.84 8.17
N GLU A 26 -6.76 -15.46 9.23
CA GLU A 26 -7.42 -16.57 9.92
C GLU A 26 -8.53 -16.04 10.86
N TYR A 27 -9.49 -15.34 10.27
CA TYR A 27 -10.47 -14.51 10.97
C TYR A 27 -11.28 -15.30 12.02
N LYS A 28 -11.53 -16.59 11.77
CA LYS A 28 -12.23 -17.47 12.72
C LYS A 28 -11.33 -17.91 13.87
N ARG A 29 -10.05 -18.21 13.62
CA ARG A 29 -9.07 -18.55 14.67
C ARG A 29 -8.82 -17.34 15.56
N LEU A 30 -8.53 -16.17 14.98
CA LEU A 30 -8.33 -14.92 15.72
C LEU A 30 -9.55 -14.57 16.57
N LYS A 31 -10.76 -14.74 16.04
CA LYS A 31 -12.00 -14.61 16.84
C LYS A 31 -12.07 -15.57 18.02
N LYS A 32 -11.60 -16.81 17.89
CA LYS A 32 -11.58 -17.79 18.99
C LYS A 32 -10.60 -17.37 20.08
N VAL A 33 -9.44 -16.83 19.73
CA VAL A 33 -8.48 -16.25 20.70
C VAL A 33 -9.17 -15.16 21.53
N LEU A 34 -9.87 -14.23 20.87
CA LEU A 34 -10.60 -13.16 21.56
C LEU A 34 -11.74 -13.68 22.44
N LYS A 35 -12.45 -14.73 22.03
CA LYS A 35 -13.52 -15.35 22.85
C LYS A 35 -13.01 -16.05 24.10
N ARG A 36 -11.77 -16.56 24.08
CA ARG A 36 -11.13 -17.20 25.23
C ARG A 36 -10.67 -16.19 26.28
N CYS A 37 -10.66 -14.90 25.95
CA CYS A 37 -10.35 -13.84 26.90
C CYS A 37 -11.44 -13.75 27.99
N ARG A 38 -11.05 -14.05 29.23
CA ARG A 38 -11.94 -14.12 30.41
C ARG A 38 -12.42 -12.76 30.93
N ARG A 39 -12.02 -11.63 30.32
CA ARG A 39 -12.46 -10.29 30.76
C ARG A 39 -13.93 -10.02 30.47
N SER A 40 -14.49 -10.68 29.46
CA SER A 40 -15.94 -10.69 29.22
C SER A 40 -16.74 -11.37 30.35
N SER A 41 -16.10 -12.13 31.23
CA SER A 41 -16.77 -12.89 32.30
C SER A 41 -16.82 -12.16 33.63
N LEU A 42 -15.93 -11.17 33.85
CA LEU A 42 -15.80 -10.44 35.11
C LEU A 42 -16.61 -9.13 35.15
N GLY A 43 -17.19 -8.70 34.03
CA GLY A 43 -18.03 -7.51 33.93
C GLY A 43 -19.53 -7.73 34.17
N SER A 44 -19.95 -8.95 34.56
CA SER A 44 -21.37 -9.29 34.72
C SER A 44 -21.65 -10.23 35.90
N GLN A 45 -20.83 -10.18 36.95
CA GLN A 45 -21.21 -10.71 38.26
C GLN A 45 -21.40 -9.53 39.22
N GLU A 46 -22.67 -9.34 39.57
CA GLU A 46 -23.14 -8.49 40.65
C GLU A 46 -22.27 -8.70 41.90
N VAL A 47 -21.62 -7.64 42.38
CA VAL A 47 -21.36 -7.51 43.81
C VAL A 47 -22.64 -6.92 44.40
N CYS A 48 -23.57 -7.80 44.75
CA CYS A 48 -24.67 -7.45 45.62
C CYS A 48 -24.11 -7.15 47.01
N ARG A 49 -24.31 -5.89 47.42
CA ARG A 49 -24.26 -5.35 48.79
C ARG A 49 -24.47 -6.41 49.87
N ASP A 50 -23.54 -6.50 50.80
CA ASP A 50 -23.90 -6.28 52.19
C ASP A 50 -22.74 -5.73 53.03
N SER A 51 -23.00 -4.56 53.61
CA SER A 51 -22.58 -4.05 54.92
C SER A 51 -21.12 -4.22 55.38
N LEU A 52 -20.36 -3.13 55.42
CA LEU A 52 -19.90 -2.45 56.66
C LEU A 52 -19.01 -1.24 56.30
N GLU A 53 -19.17 -0.19 57.09
CA GLU A 53 -18.65 1.16 56.89
C GLU A 53 -17.15 1.29 57.22
N GLU A 54 -16.59 2.42 56.76
CA GLU A 54 -15.35 3.07 57.23
C GLU A 54 -14.00 2.47 56.81
N GLN A 55 -13.41 3.03 55.74
CA GLN A 55 -12.29 3.98 55.85
C GLN A 55 -11.83 4.43 54.46
N GLU A 56 -11.86 5.75 54.26
CA GLU A 56 -11.26 6.44 53.14
C GLU A 56 -9.75 6.52 53.38
N GLU A 57 -8.95 5.96 52.48
CA GLU A 57 -7.72 6.54 51.91
C GLU A 57 -7.10 5.51 50.94
N ASP A 58 -6.61 6.00 49.79
CA ASP A 58 -5.87 5.27 48.74
C ASP A 58 -6.64 4.64 47.54
N ARG A 59 -7.70 5.31 47.06
CA ARG A 59 -8.47 4.90 45.87
C ARG A 59 -8.02 5.49 44.52
N ASP A 60 -6.76 5.90 44.38
CA ASP A 60 -6.24 6.49 43.13
C ASP A 60 -5.21 5.62 42.37
N GLN A 61 -5.00 4.36 42.76
CA GLN A 61 -4.09 3.44 42.05
C GLN A 61 -4.71 2.18 41.43
N GLU A 62 -5.96 1.83 41.74
CA GLU A 62 -6.59 0.59 41.24
C GLU A 62 -7.26 0.70 39.86
N ASN A 63 -7.40 1.91 39.30
CA ASN A 63 -8.11 2.12 38.02
C ASN A 63 -7.19 2.20 36.79
N ARG A 64 -5.91 1.80 36.92
CA ARG A 64 -5.00 1.67 35.78
C ARG A 64 -5.25 0.35 35.06
N LEU A 65 -6.11 0.40 34.04
CA LEU A 65 -5.95 -0.28 32.75
C LEU A 65 -5.11 -1.56 32.81
N PHE A 66 -5.64 -2.63 33.39
CA PHE A 66 -5.01 -3.94 33.22
C PHE A 66 -4.97 -4.21 31.70
N GLU A 67 -3.82 -4.39 31.07
CA GLU A 67 -3.72 -4.84 29.68
C GLU A 67 -3.71 -6.38 29.67
N CYS A 68 -4.36 -7.05 28.71
CA CYS A 68 -4.27 -8.52 28.64
C CYS A 68 -2.96 -8.88 27.95
N VAL A 69 -1.82 -8.81 28.65
CA VAL A 69 -0.48 -9.06 28.07
C VAL A 69 -0.43 -10.35 27.24
N VAL A 70 -1.10 -11.41 27.71
CA VAL A 70 -1.20 -12.71 27.02
C VAL A 70 -2.02 -12.62 25.72
N CYS A 71 -3.16 -11.91 25.74
CA CYS A 71 -3.97 -11.71 24.55
C CYS A 71 -3.20 -10.85 23.54
N ASP A 72 -2.51 -9.82 24.00
CA ASP A 72 -1.80 -8.84 23.19
C ASP A 72 -0.63 -9.50 22.47
N GLN A 73 0.21 -10.22 23.21
CA GLN A 73 1.36 -10.90 22.65
C GLN A 73 0.94 -11.96 21.62
N MET A 74 -0.03 -12.81 21.94
CA MET A 74 -0.46 -13.88 21.04
C MET A 74 -1.25 -13.35 19.83
N PHE A 75 -2.19 -12.44 20.05
CA PHE A 75 -3.05 -11.93 18.99
C PHE A 75 -2.28 -11.07 17.99
N PHE A 76 -1.49 -10.10 18.48
CA PHE A 76 -0.78 -9.19 17.58
C PHE A 76 0.41 -9.86 16.90
N SER A 77 1.09 -10.82 17.52
CA SER A 77 2.16 -11.57 16.83
C SER A 77 1.61 -12.48 15.73
N GLU A 78 0.51 -13.20 15.97
CA GLU A 78 -0.16 -14.01 14.95
C GLU A 78 -0.68 -13.13 13.82
N LEU A 79 -1.39 -12.05 14.14
CA LEU A 79 -1.91 -11.13 13.14
C LEU A 79 -0.79 -10.46 12.34
N MET A 80 0.31 -10.07 12.99
CA MET A 80 1.45 -9.46 12.31
C MET A 80 2.04 -10.42 11.26
N LYS A 81 2.24 -11.68 11.64
CA LYS A 81 2.71 -12.71 10.71
C LYS A 81 1.75 -12.89 9.54
N GLU A 82 0.45 -13.04 9.82
CA GLU A 82 -0.57 -13.19 8.78
C GLU A 82 -0.57 -12.00 7.80
N VAL A 83 -0.47 -10.76 8.31
CA VAL A 83 -0.46 -9.56 7.46
C VAL A 83 0.81 -9.47 6.62
N SER A 84 1.98 -9.75 7.19
CA SER A 84 3.24 -9.79 6.45
C SER A 84 3.23 -10.83 5.33
N ASP A 85 2.69 -12.02 5.61
CA ASP A 85 2.56 -13.09 4.61
C ASP A 85 1.60 -12.68 3.47
N ILE A 86 0.47 -12.03 3.80
CA ILE A 86 -0.49 -11.50 2.81
C ILE A 86 0.17 -10.40 1.97
N ALA A 87 0.87 -9.45 2.60
CA ALA A 87 1.55 -8.36 1.91
C ALA A 87 2.63 -8.90 0.96
N GLY A 88 3.43 -9.87 1.41
CA GLY A 88 4.45 -10.53 0.61
C GLY A 88 3.86 -11.28 -0.59
N CYS A 89 2.78 -12.04 -0.37
CA CYS A 89 2.07 -12.75 -1.43
C CYS A 89 1.50 -11.78 -2.48
N PHE A 90 0.78 -10.74 -2.03
CA PHE A 90 0.21 -9.72 -2.89
C PHE A 90 1.28 -9.01 -3.71
N ASN A 91 2.33 -8.50 -3.05
CA ASN A 91 3.41 -7.76 -3.72
C ASN A 91 4.11 -8.62 -4.78
N THR A 92 4.32 -9.91 -4.50
CA THR A 92 4.95 -10.85 -5.45
C THR A 92 4.07 -11.08 -6.67
N LYS A 93 2.77 -11.35 -6.47
CA LYS A 93 1.84 -11.59 -7.57
C LYS A 93 1.56 -10.33 -8.39
N ALA A 94 1.34 -9.20 -7.73
CA ALA A 94 1.13 -7.91 -8.39
C ALA A 94 2.35 -7.51 -9.22
N ARG A 95 3.56 -7.62 -8.67
CA ARG A 95 4.81 -7.36 -9.41
C ARG A 95 4.94 -8.27 -10.63
N ARG A 96 4.62 -9.57 -10.50
CA ARG A 96 4.66 -10.51 -11.62
C ARG A 96 3.69 -10.09 -12.73
N LEU A 97 2.45 -9.76 -12.36
CA LEU A 97 1.42 -9.34 -13.31
C LEU A 97 1.83 -8.05 -14.05
N LEU A 98 2.31 -7.05 -13.31
CA LEU A 98 2.76 -5.76 -13.85
C LEU A 98 4.01 -5.89 -14.72
N HIS A 99 4.97 -6.72 -14.33
CA HIS A 99 6.16 -6.98 -15.14
C HIS A 99 5.81 -7.61 -16.50
N LEU A 100 4.79 -8.47 -16.56
CA LEU A 100 4.31 -9.04 -17.83
C LEU A 100 3.70 -7.96 -18.74
N HIS A 101 3.05 -6.95 -18.18
CA HIS A 101 2.53 -5.81 -18.95
C HIS A 101 3.67 -4.92 -19.46
N VAL A 102 4.58 -4.53 -18.56
CA VAL A 102 5.71 -3.65 -18.86
C VAL A 102 6.73 -4.27 -19.82
N ALA A 103 7.10 -5.54 -19.64
CA ALA A 103 8.08 -6.21 -20.51
C ALA A 103 7.57 -6.34 -21.95
N LYS A 104 6.26 -6.51 -22.14
CA LYS A 104 5.61 -6.44 -23.45
C LYS A 104 5.56 -5.01 -24.02
N GLY A 105 5.68 -3.99 -23.16
CA GLY A 105 5.79 -2.58 -23.54
C GLY A 105 7.20 -2.14 -23.98
N MET A 106 8.28 -2.64 -23.35
CA MET A 106 9.66 -2.23 -23.67
C MET A 106 10.15 -2.72 -25.05
N GLN A 107 9.59 -3.81 -25.61
CA GLN A 107 9.87 -4.23 -26.99
C GLN A 107 8.87 -3.67 -28.03
N GLY A 108 7.98 -2.74 -27.65
CA GLY A 108 6.65 -2.73 -28.26
C GLY A 108 6.00 -1.41 -28.70
N TYR A 109 6.71 -0.28 -28.86
CA TYR A 109 6.12 0.86 -29.61
C TYR A 109 5.73 0.46 -31.06
N VAL A 110 6.26 -0.67 -31.56
CA VAL A 110 5.91 -1.29 -32.86
C VAL A 110 4.84 -2.40 -32.73
N LEU A 111 4.69 -3.03 -31.55
CA LEU A 111 3.66 -4.06 -31.26
C LEU A 111 2.35 -3.49 -30.72
N TRP A 112 2.31 -2.20 -30.37
CA TRP A 112 1.10 -1.48 -29.98
C TRP A 112 -0.03 -1.59 -31.02
N PHE A 113 0.32 -1.84 -32.30
CA PHE A 113 -0.62 -2.10 -33.40
C PHE A 113 -0.75 -3.58 -33.85
N ARG A 114 -0.01 -4.54 -33.30
CA ARG A 114 -0.15 -5.98 -33.65
C ARG A 114 -0.25 -6.87 -32.40
N GLN A 115 -1.47 -7.36 -32.17
CA GLN A 115 -1.77 -8.70 -31.62
C GLN A 115 -1.37 -8.98 -30.16
N CYS A 116 -2.08 -8.36 -29.21
CA CYS A 116 -2.48 -9.09 -28.00
C CYS A 116 -3.75 -9.89 -28.36
N PHE A 117 -3.75 -11.22 -28.24
CA PHE A 117 -5.01 -11.95 -28.20
C PHE A 117 -5.90 -11.31 -27.12
N ARG A 118 -7.17 -11.07 -27.45
CA ARG A 118 -8.16 -10.54 -26.49
C ARG A 118 -8.16 -11.35 -25.20
N ASP A 119 -7.94 -12.66 -25.30
CA ASP A 119 -7.91 -13.60 -24.19
C ASP A 119 -6.77 -13.34 -23.20
N ASP A 120 -5.57 -12.95 -23.64
CA ASP A 120 -4.45 -12.65 -22.75
C ASP A 120 -4.69 -11.38 -21.92
N LYS A 121 -5.29 -10.34 -22.53
CA LYS A 121 -5.66 -9.11 -21.83
C LYS A 121 -6.78 -9.36 -20.82
N LEU A 122 -7.77 -10.17 -21.20
CA LEU A 122 -8.86 -10.57 -20.31
C LEU A 122 -8.33 -11.41 -19.14
N ALA A 123 -7.43 -12.36 -19.38
CA ALA A 123 -6.81 -13.16 -18.33
C ALA A 123 -6.00 -12.32 -17.34
N MET A 124 -5.21 -11.34 -17.83
CA MET A 124 -4.49 -10.42 -16.96
C MET A 124 -5.42 -9.50 -16.16
N ALA A 125 -6.49 -8.99 -16.78
CA ALA A 125 -7.47 -8.15 -16.10
C ALA A 125 -8.23 -8.94 -15.02
N GLU A 126 -8.55 -10.21 -15.29
CA GLU A 126 -9.17 -11.11 -14.31
C GLU A 126 -8.20 -11.48 -13.17
N GLU A 127 -6.93 -11.77 -13.48
CA GLU A 127 -5.92 -11.99 -12.44
C GLU A 127 -5.73 -10.76 -11.56
N GLY A 128 -5.67 -9.57 -12.16
CA GLY A 128 -5.60 -8.31 -11.43
C GLY A 128 -6.85 -8.06 -10.57
N ARG A 129 -8.04 -8.42 -11.07
CA ARG A 129 -9.31 -8.33 -10.32
C ARG A 129 -9.24 -9.19 -9.07
N MET A 130 -8.87 -10.46 -9.22
CA MET A 130 -8.74 -11.39 -8.10
C MET A 130 -7.73 -10.87 -7.06
N LEU A 131 -6.62 -10.28 -7.50
CA LEU A 131 -5.64 -9.64 -6.61
C LEU A 131 -6.20 -8.44 -5.84
N MET A 132 -6.94 -7.56 -6.51
CA MET A 132 -7.57 -6.40 -5.86
C MET A 132 -8.60 -6.84 -4.83
N GLU A 133 -9.43 -7.82 -5.17
CA GLU A 133 -10.44 -8.35 -4.26
C GLU A 133 -9.79 -9.04 -3.07
N TYR A 134 -8.75 -9.83 -3.31
CA TYR A 134 -7.94 -10.47 -2.27
C TYR A 134 -7.38 -9.46 -1.26
N VAL A 135 -6.70 -8.40 -1.73
CA VAL A 135 -6.17 -7.36 -0.83
C VAL A 135 -7.28 -6.62 -0.10
N THR A 136 -8.37 -6.30 -0.80
CA THR A 136 -9.50 -5.57 -0.24
C THR A 136 -10.19 -6.37 0.88
N MET A 137 -10.48 -7.64 0.63
CA MET A 137 -11.14 -8.53 1.58
C MET A 137 -10.27 -8.77 2.81
N ASN A 138 -8.97 -9.03 2.62
CA ASN A 138 -8.03 -9.16 3.75
C ASN A 138 -7.92 -7.86 4.55
N ALA A 139 -7.82 -6.70 3.89
CA ALA A 139 -7.77 -5.42 4.59
C ALA A 139 -9.07 -5.09 5.37
N ILE A 140 -10.23 -5.48 4.83
CA ILE A 140 -11.51 -5.39 5.56
C ILE A 140 -11.51 -6.34 6.77
N ALA A 141 -11.02 -7.57 6.62
CA ALA A 141 -10.92 -8.55 7.69
C ALA A 141 -10.01 -8.06 8.83
N ILE A 142 -8.81 -7.53 8.51
CA ILE A 142 -7.86 -6.93 9.46
C ILE A 142 -8.55 -5.78 10.22
N ARG A 143 -9.17 -4.83 9.51
CA ARG A 143 -9.87 -3.71 10.15
C ARG A 143 -10.99 -4.17 11.08
N LYS A 144 -11.76 -5.18 10.68
CA LYS A 144 -12.86 -5.71 11.50
C LYS A 144 -12.35 -6.50 12.72
N ILE A 145 -11.25 -7.25 12.60
CA ILE A 145 -10.70 -8.00 13.74
C ILE A 145 -10.03 -7.07 14.75
N LEU A 146 -9.34 -6.03 14.29
CA LEU A 146 -8.77 -4.99 15.16
C LEU A 146 -9.86 -4.22 15.92
N LYS A 147 -10.92 -3.77 15.22
CA LYS A 147 -12.10 -3.16 15.88
C LYS A 147 -12.75 -4.10 16.90
N LYS A 148 -12.76 -5.41 16.62
CA LYS A 148 -13.30 -6.40 17.55
C LYS A 148 -12.38 -6.57 18.77
N TYR A 149 -11.07 -6.59 18.57
CA TYR A 149 -10.09 -6.65 19.66
C TYR A 149 -10.29 -5.45 20.59
N ASP A 150 -10.35 -4.22 20.05
CA ASP A 150 -10.53 -2.99 20.84
C ASP A 150 -11.85 -3.02 21.62
N LYS A 151 -12.91 -3.53 21.01
CA LYS A 151 -14.21 -3.69 21.66
C LYS A 151 -14.20 -4.72 22.80
N VAL A 152 -13.42 -5.79 22.69
CA VAL A 152 -13.35 -6.85 23.72
C VAL A 152 -12.49 -6.42 24.91
N HIS A 153 -11.45 -5.63 24.67
CA HIS A 153 -10.49 -5.22 25.69
C HIS A 153 -10.69 -3.78 26.18
N SER A 154 -11.68 -3.05 25.65
CA SER A 154 -11.89 -1.62 25.91
C SER A 154 -10.59 -0.82 25.74
N SER A 155 -9.85 -1.10 24.66
CA SER A 155 -8.49 -0.60 24.41
C SER A 155 -8.40 0.22 23.13
N VAL A 156 -7.23 0.85 22.93
CA VAL A 156 -6.83 1.49 21.66
C VAL A 156 -5.69 0.75 20.94
N ASN A 157 -5.29 -0.43 21.44
CA ASN A 157 -4.13 -1.18 20.93
C ASN A 157 -4.33 -1.62 19.47
N GLY A 158 -5.56 -1.80 19.01
CA GLY A 158 -5.84 -2.05 17.60
C GLY A 158 -5.47 -0.88 16.68
N ASN A 159 -5.54 0.37 17.15
CA ASN A 159 -5.03 1.53 16.41
C ASN A 159 -3.51 1.64 16.50
N VAL A 160 -2.92 1.35 17.66
CA VAL A 160 -1.44 1.28 17.82
C VAL A 160 -0.87 0.24 16.85
N PHE A 161 -1.53 -0.91 16.70
CA PHE A 161 -1.14 -1.93 15.73
C PHE A 161 -1.23 -1.46 14.28
N LYS A 162 -2.23 -0.64 13.91
CA LYS A 162 -2.27 -0.04 12.55
C LYS A 162 -1.08 0.89 12.31
N SER A 163 -0.71 1.70 13.29
CA SER A 163 0.48 2.55 13.19
C SER A 163 1.75 1.71 13.05
N LYS A 164 1.83 0.57 13.76
CA LYS A 164 2.92 -0.40 13.60
C LYS A 164 2.96 -1.02 12.20
N MET A 165 1.81 -1.40 11.65
CA MET A 165 1.72 -1.91 10.27
C MET A 165 2.23 -0.89 9.23
N ARG A 166 1.98 0.41 9.46
CA ARG A 166 2.51 1.50 8.61
C ARG A 166 4.02 1.61 8.73
N ALA A 167 4.55 1.57 9.94
CA ALA A 167 5.99 1.64 10.18
C ALA A 167 6.75 0.44 9.58
N GLU A 168 6.11 -0.74 9.52
CA GLU A 168 6.70 -1.94 8.92
C GLU A 168 6.34 -2.12 7.42
N HIS A 169 5.68 -1.14 6.79
CA HIS A 169 5.36 -1.14 5.35
C HIS A 169 4.50 -2.30 4.86
N ILE A 170 3.63 -2.81 5.74
CA ILE A 170 2.73 -3.95 5.47
C ILE A 170 1.24 -3.54 5.42
N GLU A 171 0.92 -2.25 5.49
CA GLU A 171 -0.46 -1.78 5.31
C GLU A 171 -0.91 -2.02 3.86
N LEU A 172 -1.72 -3.07 3.67
CA LEU A 172 -2.13 -3.59 2.35
C LEU A 172 -2.72 -2.53 1.41
N LEU A 173 -3.51 -1.59 1.95
CA LEU A 173 -4.17 -0.56 1.16
C LEU A 173 -3.30 0.67 0.89
N GLN A 174 -2.09 0.71 1.41
CA GLN A 174 -1.09 1.74 1.10
C GLN A 174 0.09 1.13 0.31
N SER A 175 -0.05 -0.12 -0.16
CA SER A 175 0.98 -0.77 -0.96
C SER A 175 1.14 -0.05 -2.31
N PRO A 176 2.37 0.33 -2.72
CA PRO A 176 2.63 0.88 -4.05
C PRO A 176 2.10 -0.02 -5.17
N TRP A 177 2.14 -1.34 -4.98
CA TRP A 177 1.65 -2.29 -5.97
C TRP A 177 0.13 -2.20 -6.18
N LEU A 178 -0.64 -1.75 -5.18
CA LEU A 178 -2.07 -1.50 -5.33
C LEU A 178 -2.32 -0.25 -6.19
N ILE A 179 -1.50 0.79 -6.06
CA ILE A 179 -1.57 1.99 -6.88
C ILE A 179 -1.21 1.65 -8.34
N GLU A 180 -0.17 0.85 -8.58
CA GLU A 180 0.19 0.37 -9.91
C GLU A 180 -0.93 -0.49 -10.54
N LEU A 181 -1.55 -1.39 -9.78
CA LEU A 181 -2.71 -2.14 -10.28
C LEU A 181 -3.86 -1.21 -10.64
N GLY A 182 -4.16 -0.22 -9.80
CA GLY A 182 -5.17 0.80 -10.09
C GLY A 182 -4.86 1.57 -11.38
N ALA A 183 -3.61 1.98 -11.57
CA ALA A 183 -3.14 2.64 -12.79
C ALA A 183 -3.28 1.74 -14.03
N LEU A 184 -2.91 0.46 -13.93
CA LEU A 184 -3.09 -0.53 -14.99
C LEU A 184 -4.56 -0.64 -15.42
N PHE A 185 -5.49 -0.74 -14.47
CA PHE A 185 -6.91 -0.80 -14.78
C PHE A 185 -7.41 0.46 -15.48
N LEU A 186 -6.97 1.65 -15.04
CA LEU A 186 -7.33 2.91 -15.68
C LEU A 186 -6.74 3.00 -17.11
N ASN A 187 -5.52 2.49 -17.32
CA ASN A 187 -4.86 2.43 -18.63
C ASN A 187 -5.60 1.48 -19.60
N ILE A 188 -6.04 0.31 -19.14
CA ILE A 188 -6.79 -0.65 -19.98
C ILE A 188 -8.13 -0.06 -20.42
N ASN A 189 -8.83 0.66 -19.54
CA ASN A 189 -10.15 1.22 -19.83
C ASN A 189 -10.16 2.42 -20.77
N GLY A 190 -9.09 3.22 -20.78
CA GLY A 190 -8.97 4.35 -21.71
C GLY A 190 -8.88 3.94 -23.18
N VAL A 191 -8.65 2.66 -23.47
CA VAL A 191 -8.36 2.14 -24.82
C VAL A 191 -9.56 1.41 -25.45
N ASP A 192 -10.37 0.70 -24.66
CA ASP A 192 -11.45 -0.17 -25.17
C ASP A 192 -12.80 0.18 -24.50
N GLY A 193 -13.47 1.21 -25.02
CA GLY A 193 -14.70 1.81 -24.48
C GLY A 193 -15.96 0.94 -24.51
N GLY A 194 -15.97 -0.21 -23.82
CA GLY A 194 -17.24 -0.95 -23.65
C GLY A 194 -17.26 -2.19 -22.76
N ARG A 195 -16.17 -2.95 -22.58
CA ARG A 195 -16.23 -4.25 -21.85
C ARG A 195 -15.40 -4.34 -20.57
N PHE A 196 -14.33 -3.55 -20.44
CA PHE A 196 -13.50 -3.51 -19.23
C PHE A 196 -14.03 -2.55 -18.16
N SER A 197 -15.08 -1.78 -18.47
CA SER A 197 -15.74 -0.84 -17.56
C SER A 197 -16.25 -1.52 -16.27
N GLU A 198 -16.79 -2.74 -16.38
CA GLU A 198 -17.18 -3.55 -15.21
C GLU A 198 -16.00 -3.97 -14.34
N PHE A 199 -14.76 -3.90 -14.85
CA PHE A 199 -13.57 -4.33 -14.15
C PHE A 199 -12.99 -3.28 -13.22
N CYS A 200 -13.24 -2.00 -13.50
CA CYS A 200 -12.56 -0.85 -12.90
C CYS A 200 -13.48 0.05 -12.07
N GLY A 201 -14.72 -0.37 -11.79
CA GLY A 201 -15.67 0.44 -11.01
C GLY A 201 -15.16 0.90 -9.63
N ASN A 202 -14.06 0.30 -9.16
CA ASN A 202 -13.43 0.66 -7.90
C ASN A 202 -12.36 1.76 -8.02
N PHE A 203 -11.74 2.00 -9.18
CA PHE A 203 -10.70 3.02 -9.33
C PHE A 203 -11.16 4.19 -10.19
N SER A 204 -10.89 5.41 -9.72
CA SER A 204 -11.00 6.63 -10.52
C SER A 204 -9.75 7.49 -10.34
N CYS A 205 -9.52 8.40 -11.27
CA CYS A 205 -8.39 9.33 -11.22
C CYS A 205 -8.85 10.68 -11.72
N ASP A 206 -8.67 11.69 -10.88
CA ASP A 206 -8.98 13.09 -11.14
C ASP A 206 -7.66 13.86 -11.14
N LEU A 207 -7.31 14.41 -12.30
CA LEU A 207 -6.08 15.17 -12.51
C LEU A 207 -6.35 16.65 -12.76
N ASP A 208 -7.63 17.03 -12.92
CA ASP A 208 -8.06 18.39 -13.21
C ASP A 208 -8.36 19.17 -11.91
N ALA A 209 -8.54 18.45 -10.79
CA ALA A 209 -8.61 19.02 -9.47
C ALA A 209 -7.31 19.75 -9.08
N SER A 210 -7.42 20.74 -8.17
CA SER A 210 -6.27 21.44 -7.59
C SER A 210 -5.25 20.52 -6.93
N GLU A 211 -5.69 19.33 -6.52
CA GLU A 211 -4.83 18.24 -6.04
C GLU A 211 -5.12 16.98 -6.85
N PRO A 212 -4.19 16.52 -7.71
CA PRO A 212 -4.38 15.31 -8.51
C PRO A 212 -4.46 14.09 -7.58
N VAL A 213 -5.50 13.27 -7.75
CA VAL A 213 -5.81 12.16 -6.86
C VAL A 213 -6.26 10.92 -7.63
N MET A 214 -5.73 9.76 -7.23
CA MET A 214 -6.29 8.46 -7.60
C MET A 214 -7.14 7.95 -6.43
N ARG A 215 -8.37 7.54 -6.70
CA ARG A 215 -9.32 7.08 -5.68
C ARG A 215 -9.66 5.61 -5.87
N LEU A 216 -9.62 4.87 -4.78
CA LEU A 216 -10.11 3.50 -4.66
C LEU A 216 -11.40 3.49 -3.82
N THR A 217 -12.50 2.99 -4.39
CA THR A 217 -13.77 2.77 -3.72
C THR A 217 -13.89 1.31 -3.29
N LEU A 218 -14.05 1.08 -1.99
CA LEU A 218 -14.22 -0.24 -1.39
C LEU A 218 -15.71 -0.64 -1.39
N PRO A 219 -16.05 -1.94 -1.28
CA PRO A 219 -17.43 -2.44 -1.31
C PRO A 219 -18.43 -1.82 -0.31
N ASN A 220 -17.95 -1.17 0.75
CA ASN A 220 -18.81 -0.46 1.72
C ASN A 220 -18.91 1.05 1.44
N SER A 221 -18.65 1.48 0.19
CA SER A 221 -18.56 2.90 -0.22
C SER A 221 -17.49 3.70 0.54
N VAL A 222 -16.51 3.03 1.14
CA VAL A 222 -15.36 3.69 1.77
C VAL A 222 -14.35 4.00 0.68
N THR A 223 -13.97 5.27 0.53
CA THR A 223 -12.98 5.70 -0.44
C THR A 223 -11.61 5.82 0.20
N ILE A 224 -10.57 5.52 -0.58
CA ILE A 224 -9.16 5.73 -0.26
C ILE A 224 -8.58 6.58 -1.35
N ASP A 225 -7.99 7.70 -0.96
CA ASP A 225 -7.45 8.70 -1.86
C ASP A 225 -5.91 8.62 -1.81
N TYR A 226 -5.29 8.46 -2.97
CA TYR A 226 -3.85 8.49 -3.16
C TYR A 226 -3.50 9.81 -3.84
N SER A 227 -2.85 10.71 -3.09
CA SER A 227 -2.35 11.97 -3.67
C SER A 227 -1.27 11.65 -4.70
N LEU A 228 -1.46 12.19 -5.90
CA LEU A 228 -0.49 12.13 -6.99
C LEU A 228 0.35 13.42 -7.03
N THR A 229 0.40 14.17 -5.93
CA THR A 229 1.20 15.39 -5.80
C THR A 229 2.54 15.07 -5.17
N CYS A 230 3.63 15.56 -5.78
CA CYS A 230 4.95 15.41 -5.19
C CYS A 230 5.15 16.44 -4.08
N ALA A 231 5.42 16.01 -2.85
CA ALA A 231 5.61 16.92 -1.71
C ALA A 231 6.88 17.81 -1.79
N ILE A 232 7.71 17.67 -2.84
CA ILE A 232 8.92 18.47 -3.04
C ILE A 232 8.67 19.58 -4.06
N CYS A 233 8.21 19.24 -5.27
CA CYS A 233 7.92 20.24 -6.30
C CYS A 233 6.49 20.79 -6.24
N LEU A 234 5.61 20.19 -5.44
CA LEU A 234 4.18 20.52 -5.29
C LEU A 234 3.34 20.38 -6.56
N ASP A 235 3.93 19.83 -7.63
CA ASP A 235 3.23 19.47 -8.86
C ASP A 235 2.82 17.99 -8.86
N THR A 236 1.98 17.62 -9.83
CA THR A 236 1.73 16.22 -10.18
C THR A 236 3.05 15.46 -10.36
N VAL A 237 3.13 14.27 -9.74
CA VAL A 237 4.30 13.41 -9.84
C VAL A 237 4.64 13.11 -11.31
N PHE A 238 5.92 13.04 -11.62
CA PHE A 238 6.43 12.72 -12.96
C PHE A 238 7.58 11.74 -12.81
N ASN A 239 7.61 10.71 -13.65
CA ASN A 239 8.48 9.57 -13.44
C ASN A 239 8.38 9.09 -11.97
N PRO A 240 7.16 8.74 -11.50
CA PRO A 240 6.87 8.51 -10.10
C PRO A 240 7.66 7.34 -9.50
N TYR A 241 8.17 7.57 -8.29
CA TYR A 241 8.76 6.54 -7.43
C TYR A 241 8.02 6.52 -6.10
N ALA A 242 7.59 5.33 -5.68
CA ALA A 242 7.14 5.10 -4.32
C ALA A 242 8.34 4.65 -3.49
N LEU A 243 8.67 5.40 -2.43
CA LEU A 243 9.67 4.96 -1.45
C LEU A 243 9.15 3.73 -0.70
N SER A 244 10.01 3.00 0.01
CA SER A 244 9.55 1.83 0.78
C SER A 244 8.52 2.20 1.84
N CYS A 245 8.53 3.45 2.33
CA CYS A 245 7.51 4.02 3.21
C CYS A 245 6.19 4.40 2.53
N GLY A 246 6.00 4.06 1.25
CA GLY A 246 4.76 4.30 0.49
C GLY A 246 4.61 5.70 -0.11
N HIS A 247 5.40 6.68 0.33
CA HIS A 247 5.34 8.06 -0.17
C HIS A 247 5.81 8.18 -1.62
N LEU A 248 5.05 8.92 -2.43
CA LEU A 248 5.29 9.14 -3.86
C LEU A 248 6.07 10.44 -4.12
N PHE A 249 7.08 10.35 -4.98
CA PHE A 249 7.87 11.49 -5.44
C PHE A 249 8.17 11.38 -6.93
N CYS A 250 8.50 12.51 -7.56
CA CYS A 250 9.16 12.47 -8.85
C CYS A 250 10.55 11.85 -8.73
N LYS A 251 11.05 11.16 -9.77
CA LYS A 251 12.42 10.63 -9.79
C LYS A 251 13.46 11.68 -9.41
N SER A 252 13.45 12.83 -10.10
CA SER A 252 14.38 13.93 -9.83
C SER A 252 14.30 14.45 -8.39
N CYS A 253 13.10 14.60 -7.85
CA CYS A 253 12.85 15.06 -6.48
C CYS A 253 13.35 14.07 -5.43
N ALA A 254 13.07 12.77 -5.62
CA ALA A 254 13.55 11.71 -4.73
C ALA A 254 15.09 11.64 -4.76
N CYS A 255 15.69 11.71 -5.95
CA CYS A 255 17.15 11.72 -6.12
C CYS A 255 17.78 12.92 -5.42
N SER A 256 17.22 14.12 -5.60
CA SER A 256 17.67 15.33 -4.91
C SER A 256 17.57 15.20 -3.39
N ALA A 257 16.47 14.67 -2.87
CA ALA A 257 16.26 14.50 -1.43
C ALA A 257 17.23 13.45 -0.82
N ALA A 258 17.62 12.45 -1.62
CA ALA A 258 18.59 11.45 -1.22
C ALA A 258 20.06 11.87 -1.44
N PHE A 259 20.30 13.06 -1.99
CA PHE A 259 21.63 13.54 -2.44
C PHE A 259 22.30 12.63 -3.48
N VAL A 260 21.51 12.02 -4.36
CA VAL A 260 21.98 11.11 -5.40
C VAL A 260 21.75 11.74 -6.79
N PRO A 261 22.73 11.69 -7.70
CA PRO A 261 22.53 12.06 -9.10
C PRO A 261 21.40 11.26 -9.76
N ILE A 262 20.60 11.93 -10.60
CA ILE A 262 19.41 11.32 -11.24
C ILE A 262 19.79 10.13 -12.14
N PHE A 263 20.98 10.20 -12.76
CA PHE A 263 21.46 9.16 -13.67
C PHE A 263 21.94 7.89 -12.95
N LEU A 264 22.42 8.00 -11.70
CA LEU A 264 22.78 6.86 -10.86
C LEU A 264 21.51 6.19 -10.29
N GLY A 265 20.54 7.01 -9.90
CA GLY A 265 19.24 6.55 -9.42
C GLY A 265 19.25 6.15 -7.94
N LEU A 266 18.04 5.92 -7.39
CA LEU A 266 17.81 5.83 -5.94
C LEU A 266 18.47 4.63 -5.24
N LYS A 267 18.97 3.64 -5.98
CA LYS A 267 19.67 2.49 -5.41
C LYS A 267 21.00 2.89 -4.75
N GLU A 268 21.60 3.99 -5.21
CA GLU A 268 22.85 4.53 -4.65
C GLU A 268 22.62 5.44 -3.43
N ALA A 269 21.38 5.55 -2.93
CA ALA A 269 21.09 6.35 -1.75
C ALA A 269 21.70 5.74 -0.49
N THR A 270 22.22 6.61 0.38
CA THR A 270 22.74 6.18 1.68
C THR A 270 21.60 5.69 2.58
N PRO A 271 21.85 4.69 3.46
CA PRO A 271 20.87 4.24 4.44
C PRO A 271 20.37 5.34 5.38
N ASP A 272 21.15 6.40 5.59
CA ASP A 272 20.80 7.52 6.46
C ASP A 272 19.88 8.55 5.78
N SER A 273 19.68 8.46 4.46
CA SER A 273 18.79 9.36 3.72
C SER A 273 17.34 9.16 4.18
N LYS A 274 16.69 10.28 4.56
CA LYS A 274 15.35 10.28 5.17
C LYS A 274 14.27 10.75 4.20
N CYS A 275 13.09 10.14 4.28
CA CYS A 275 11.90 10.60 3.55
C CYS A 275 11.57 12.07 3.92
N SER A 276 11.28 12.92 2.94
CA SER A 276 10.87 14.31 3.21
C SER A 276 9.48 14.46 3.83
N ILE A 277 8.65 13.41 3.79
CA ILE A 277 7.31 13.41 4.42
C ILE A 277 7.35 12.79 5.82
N CYS A 278 7.73 11.50 5.95
CA CYS A 278 7.70 10.81 7.25
C CYS A 278 9.02 10.80 8.01
N ARG A 279 10.12 11.30 7.43
CA ARG A 279 11.48 11.33 8.03
C ARG A 279 12.08 9.97 8.36
N GLU A 280 11.50 8.89 7.87
CA GLU A 280 12.04 7.54 8.01
C GLU A 280 13.31 7.39 7.16
N ALA A 281 14.36 6.83 7.75
CA ALA A 281 15.65 6.58 7.10
C ALA A 281 15.63 5.27 6.29
N GLY A 282 16.49 5.15 5.29
CA GLY A 282 16.70 3.90 4.54
C GLY A 282 15.62 3.57 3.52
N VAL A 283 14.74 4.52 3.21
CA VAL A 283 13.53 4.25 2.39
C VAL A 283 13.75 4.31 0.87
N TYR A 284 14.93 4.73 0.41
CA TYR A 284 15.20 5.03 -0.99
C TYR A 284 15.69 3.82 -1.80
N GLN A 285 16.48 2.92 -1.22
CA GLN A 285 17.14 1.82 -1.93
C GLN A 285 16.15 0.83 -2.55
N ASN A 286 15.03 0.59 -1.86
CA ASN A 286 13.97 -0.32 -2.26
C ASN A 286 12.78 0.41 -2.89
N ALA A 287 12.96 1.65 -3.36
CA ALA A 287 11.91 2.40 -4.02
C ALA A 287 11.39 1.69 -5.28
N VAL A 288 10.08 1.69 -5.44
CA VAL A 288 9.38 1.09 -6.59
C VAL A 288 9.19 2.17 -7.65
N HIS A 289 9.67 1.92 -8.86
CA HIS A 289 9.38 2.74 -10.02
C HIS A 289 7.94 2.44 -10.49
N MET A 290 7.10 3.47 -10.50
CA MET A 290 5.66 3.36 -10.70
C MET A 290 5.31 3.51 -12.19
N MET A 291 5.50 2.44 -12.96
CA MET A 291 5.49 2.47 -14.42
C MET A 291 4.09 2.64 -15.00
N GLU A 292 3.10 1.93 -14.47
CA GLU A 292 1.72 2.07 -14.92
C GLU A 292 1.17 3.45 -14.57
N LEU A 293 1.54 3.98 -13.40
CA LEU A 293 1.18 5.33 -13.01
C LEU A 293 1.84 6.37 -13.93
N ASP A 294 3.12 6.22 -14.28
CA ASP A 294 3.77 7.11 -15.25
C ASP A 294 3.07 7.08 -16.61
N LEU A 295 2.69 5.89 -17.08
CA LEU A 295 1.94 5.72 -18.33
C LEU A 295 0.57 6.41 -18.28
N LEU A 296 -0.16 6.26 -17.17
CA LEU A 296 -1.45 6.91 -16.96
C LEU A 296 -1.31 8.43 -17.03
N LEU A 297 -0.32 8.98 -16.32
CA LEU A 297 -0.06 10.41 -16.27
C LEU A 297 0.38 10.95 -17.64
N LYS A 298 1.22 10.21 -18.36
CA LYS A 298 1.63 10.54 -19.73
C LYS A 298 0.44 10.61 -20.69
N GLN A 299 -0.51 9.69 -20.56
CA GLN A 299 -1.68 9.64 -21.43
C GLN A 299 -2.64 10.81 -21.18
N ARG A 300 -2.85 11.16 -19.90
CA ARG A 300 -3.84 12.17 -19.48
C ARG A 300 -3.28 13.60 -19.45
N CYS A 301 -1.99 13.80 -19.18
CA CYS A 301 -1.35 15.11 -19.04
C CYS A 301 -0.23 15.34 -20.08
N LYS A 302 -0.53 15.21 -21.37
CA LYS A 302 0.48 15.13 -22.45
C LYS A 302 1.46 16.29 -22.51
N GLU A 303 0.98 17.55 -22.47
CA GLU A 303 1.86 18.71 -22.68
C GLU A 303 2.79 18.94 -21.48
N ASN A 304 2.24 19.03 -20.27
CA ASN A 304 3.02 19.15 -19.03
C ASN A 304 4.04 17.99 -18.89
N TRP A 305 3.65 16.77 -19.27
CA TRP A 305 4.55 15.61 -19.23
C TRP A 305 5.73 15.76 -20.19
N LYS A 306 5.51 16.26 -21.42
CA LYS A 306 6.60 16.49 -22.40
C LYS A 306 7.59 17.53 -21.90
N GLU A 307 7.10 18.64 -21.36
CA GLU A 307 7.95 19.72 -20.81
C GLU A 307 8.83 19.18 -19.68
N ARG A 308 8.23 18.45 -18.74
CA ARG A 308 8.95 17.81 -17.64
C ARG A 308 9.96 16.76 -18.10
N MET A 309 9.65 16.02 -19.15
CA MET A 309 10.57 15.05 -19.76
C MET A 309 11.81 15.74 -20.34
N VAL A 310 11.62 16.84 -21.06
CA VAL A 310 12.73 17.63 -21.62
C VAL A 310 13.59 18.22 -20.49
N ALA A 311 12.94 18.78 -19.46
CA ALA A 311 13.64 19.35 -18.30
C ALA A 311 14.46 18.30 -17.54
N GLU A 312 13.88 17.14 -17.21
CA GLU A 312 14.59 16.07 -16.51
C GLU A 312 15.76 15.52 -17.34
N ARG A 313 15.59 15.37 -18.66
CA ARG A 313 16.67 14.96 -19.57
C ARG A 313 17.82 15.97 -19.59
N ALA A 314 17.51 17.26 -19.67
CA ALA A 314 18.52 18.32 -19.63
C ALA A 314 19.32 18.30 -18.31
N LEU A 315 18.63 18.10 -17.18
CA LEU A 315 19.26 17.95 -15.87
C LEU A 315 20.17 16.73 -15.80
N ILE A 316 19.72 15.57 -16.32
CA ILE A 316 20.53 14.34 -16.37
C ILE A 316 21.80 14.56 -17.18
N VAL A 317 21.70 15.17 -18.36
CA VAL A 317 22.87 15.43 -19.23
C VAL A 317 23.86 16.35 -18.52
N LYS A 318 23.36 17.41 -17.88
CA LYS A 318 24.19 18.34 -17.11
C LYS A 318 24.92 17.64 -15.96
N GLN A 319 24.19 16.92 -15.10
CA GLN A 319 24.77 16.19 -13.97
C GLN A 319 25.79 15.14 -14.42
N THR A 320 25.49 14.41 -15.50
CA THR A 320 26.40 13.40 -16.06
C THR A 320 27.70 14.04 -16.53
N LYS A 321 27.62 15.17 -17.24
CA LYS A 321 28.80 15.93 -17.68
C LYS A 321 29.65 16.39 -16.49
N GLU A 322 29.01 17.06 -15.52
CA GLU A 322 29.70 17.57 -14.31
C GLU A 322 30.36 16.45 -13.51
N TYR A 323 29.70 15.29 -13.39
CA TYR A 323 30.25 14.12 -12.72
C TYR A 323 31.50 13.60 -13.45
N TRP A 324 31.43 13.38 -14.76
CA TRP A 324 32.58 12.86 -15.51
C TRP A 324 33.73 13.87 -15.58
N ASP A 325 33.45 15.17 -15.75
CA ASP A 325 34.47 16.22 -15.71
C ASP A 325 35.21 16.22 -14.35
N MET A 326 34.48 16.03 -13.25
CA MET A 326 35.07 15.92 -11.91
C MET A 326 35.92 14.65 -11.77
N GLN A 327 35.41 13.48 -12.20
CA GLN A 327 36.16 12.22 -12.18
C GLN A 327 37.45 12.31 -13.01
N THR A 328 37.39 12.95 -14.18
CA THR A 328 38.55 13.18 -15.03
C THR A 328 39.58 14.10 -14.36
N LYS A 329 39.16 15.18 -13.70
CA LYS A 329 40.08 16.04 -12.93
C LYS A 329 40.78 15.29 -11.80
N TYR A 330 40.04 14.48 -11.04
CA TYR A 330 40.61 13.63 -9.99
C TYR A 330 41.59 12.60 -10.54
N ALA A 331 41.29 11.97 -11.69
CA ALA A 331 42.16 10.98 -12.31
C ALA A 331 43.45 11.59 -12.89
N ILE A 332 43.38 12.84 -13.38
CA ILE A 332 44.52 13.55 -13.98
C ILE A 332 45.33 14.34 -12.92
N GLY A 333 44.79 14.55 -11.72
CA GLY A 333 45.52 15.13 -10.57
C GLY A 333 45.56 16.67 -10.54
N TYR A 334 44.51 17.33 -11.04
CA TYR A 334 44.35 18.80 -10.96
C TYR A 334 43.74 19.28 -9.64
#